data_AF-A0A7S1HD38-F1
#
_entry.id   AF-A0A7S1HD38-F1
#
_cell.length_a   1.000
_cell.length_b   1.000
_cell.length_c   1.000
_cell.angle_alpha   90.00
_cell.angle_beta   90.00
_cell.angle_gamma   90.00
#
_symmetry.space_group_name_H-M   'P 1'
#
loop_
_entity.id
_entity.type
_entity.pdbx_description
1 polymer ?
#
loop_
_entity_poly.entity_id
_entity_poly.type
_entity_poly.pdbx_seq_one_letter_code
_entity_poly.pdbx_strand_id
1 'polypeptide(L)'
;NSTSREIEGGGEGACQLPTAEINSGYDATVLFFFSSFVIIATIILVNIVVAVLLDEFICSVQRDKDKLEEQKRQLSKKTYYKISGALDPLLTSLAHFNSTQDLSARIGTLYRYLDVDCNHRLSFTEFREGLKKLKVTPRIKLTKEDYDLITDHRALLNIRGEVTRENFEVIIRRQLKLFVQRHIADSMVEAIQQSSQVGTVLFALKLLMMVVDDIKTHQDFMMKKLGLPPPPSNYEGVAARHPMKGDTGSVSGAAGSRSADDGKLEGINERLEVLEKRSASMDHKLDRIL
;
A
#
# COMPACT_ATOMS: atom_id res chain seq x y z
N ASN A 1 70.12 30.64 18.82
CA ASN A 1 69.27 30.92 19.99
C ASN A 1 69.52 29.83 21.00
N SER A 2 70.66 29.85 21.71
CA SER A 2 71.06 30.92 22.65
C SER A 2 69.98 31.03 23.73
N THR A 3 70.23 30.82 25.03
CA THR A 3 71.44 31.14 25.77
C THR A 3 71.40 30.40 27.11
N SER A 4 72.55 29.90 27.53
CA SER A 4 72.89 29.47 28.89
C SER A 4 72.56 30.54 29.93
N ARG A 5 72.27 30.11 31.17
CA ARG A 5 72.93 30.66 32.37
C ARG A 5 72.71 29.77 33.59
N GLU A 6 73.83 29.26 34.09
CA GLU A 6 74.07 28.85 35.47
C GLU A 6 73.69 29.98 36.43
N ILE A 7 73.17 29.62 37.62
CA ILE A 7 73.53 30.25 38.89
C ILE A 7 73.51 29.16 39.98
N GLU A 8 74.70 28.90 40.53
CA GLU A 8 74.92 28.24 41.82
C GLU A 8 74.56 29.17 42.99
N GLY A 9 74.16 28.57 44.11
CA GLY A 9 74.00 29.20 45.42
C GLY A 9 73.03 28.36 46.25
N GLY A 10 73.46 27.58 47.24
CA GLY A 10 74.31 27.99 48.35
C GLY A 10 73.39 28.46 49.48
N GLY A 11 73.00 27.54 50.37
CA GLY A 11 72.09 27.85 51.48
C GLY A 11 71.56 26.62 52.18
N GLU A 12 72.40 25.98 52.98
CA GLU A 12 72.00 25.04 54.03
C GLU A 12 71.16 25.78 55.07
N GLY A 13 69.87 25.89 54.81
CA GLY A 13 68.86 26.27 55.77
C GLY A 13 68.11 25.01 56.18
N ALA A 14 68.54 24.37 57.26
CA ALA A 14 67.78 23.34 57.94
C ALA A 14 66.48 23.95 58.49
N CYS A 15 65.47 24.10 57.64
CA CYS A 15 64.10 24.31 58.07
C CYS A 15 63.65 23.02 58.74
N GLN A 16 63.80 22.99 60.07
CA GLN A 16 63.08 22.08 60.95
C GLN A 16 61.60 22.19 60.59
N LEU A 17 61.13 21.20 59.83
CA LEU A 17 59.71 20.96 59.64
C LEU A 17 59.11 20.82 61.04
N PRO A 18 58.08 21.61 61.39
CA PRO A 18 57.37 21.40 62.62
C PRO A 18 56.75 20.00 62.54
N THR A 19 57.28 19.07 63.33
CA THR A 19 56.64 17.81 63.65
C THR A 19 55.37 18.16 64.42
N ALA A 20 54.32 18.52 63.69
CA ALA A 20 52.98 18.60 64.23
C ALA A 20 52.70 17.26 64.87
N GLU A 21 52.57 17.24 66.19
CA GLU A 21 52.13 16.07 66.93
C GLU A 21 50.76 15.68 66.38
N ILE A 22 50.77 14.65 65.52
CA ILE A 22 49.58 14.08 64.92
C ILE A 22 48.81 13.45 66.08
N ASN A 23 47.72 14.09 66.48
CA ASN A 23 46.67 13.50 67.31
C ASN A 23 46.03 12.34 66.50
N SER A 24 46.75 11.21 66.41
CA SER A 24 46.60 10.16 65.39
C SER A 24 45.30 9.35 65.45
N GLY A 25 44.51 9.51 66.51
CA GLY A 25 43.23 8.81 66.66
C GLY A 25 42.07 9.43 65.87
N TYR A 26 42.05 10.77 65.75
CA TYR A 26 40.94 11.47 65.10
C TYR A 26 41.07 11.45 63.56
N ASP A 27 42.28 11.56 63.03
CA ASP A 27 42.51 11.62 61.58
C ASP A 27 42.20 10.31 60.87
N ALA A 28 42.52 9.16 61.47
CA ALA A 28 42.23 7.86 60.88
C ALA A 28 40.72 7.57 60.83
N THR A 29 39.99 7.95 61.87
CA THR A 29 38.53 7.77 61.95
C THR A 29 37.81 8.65 60.93
N VAL A 30 38.24 9.91 60.80
CA VAL A 30 37.72 10.85 59.81
C VAL A 30 38.02 10.38 58.38
N LEU A 31 39.25 9.92 58.12
CA LEU A 31 39.63 9.41 56.81
C LEU A 31 38.86 8.14 56.42
N PHE A 32 38.65 7.22 57.36
CA PHE A 32 37.83 6.03 57.12
C PHE A 32 36.36 6.38 56.87
N PHE A 33 35.81 7.34 57.61
CA PHE A 33 34.46 7.84 57.40
C PHE A 33 34.30 8.46 56.01
N PHE A 34 35.22 9.33 55.59
CA PHE A 34 35.16 9.93 54.25
C PHE A 34 35.37 8.91 53.14
N SER A 35 36.32 7.98 53.30
CA SER A 35 36.58 6.94 52.32
C SER A 35 35.37 6.02 52.14
N SER A 36 34.79 5.53 53.24
CA SER A 36 33.60 4.68 53.19
C SER A 36 32.38 5.43 52.64
N PHE A 37 32.19 6.69 53.02
CA PHE A 37 31.12 7.54 52.46
C PHE A 37 31.28 7.73 50.95
N VAL A 38 32.48 8.07 50.47
CA VAL A 38 32.74 8.27 49.04
C VAL A 38 32.55 6.98 48.25
N ILE A 39 33.01 5.83 48.77
CA ILE A 39 32.84 4.53 48.13
C ILE A 39 31.34 4.18 48.03
N ILE A 40 30.60 4.31 49.14
CA ILE A 40 29.16 4.00 49.17
C ILE A 40 28.38 4.96 48.28
N ALA A 41 28.62 6.27 48.38
CA ALA A 41 27.92 7.27 47.58
C ALA A 41 28.23 7.12 46.09
N THR A 42 29.49 6.99 45.72
CA THR A 42 29.89 6.93 44.30
C THR A 42 29.52 5.60 43.66
N ILE A 43 29.66 4.48 44.37
CA ILE A 43 29.35 3.16 43.79
C ILE A 43 27.84 2.88 43.86
N ILE A 44 27.17 3.16 44.98
CA ILE A 44 25.76 2.75 45.15
C ILE A 44 24.81 3.82 44.62
N LEU A 45 24.95 5.09 45.05
CA LEU A 45 23.98 6.12 44.66
C LEU A 45 24.03 6.42 43.16
N VAL A 46 25.23 6.53 42.56
CA VAL A 46 25.35 6.82 41.12
C VAL A 46 24.74 5.68 40.29
N ASN A 47 25.04 4.42 40.63
CA ASN A 47 24.49 3.27 39.89
C ASN A 47 22.96 3.18 40.01
N ILE A 48 22.39 3.47 41.18
CA ILE A 48 20.92 3.53 41.35
C ILE A 48 20.33 4.63 40.47
N VAL A 49 20.90 5.83 40.49
CA VAL A 49 20.41 6.95 39.69
C VAL A 49 20.50 6.65 38.20
N VAL A 50 21.62 6.08 37.73
CA VAL A 50 21.79 5.68 36.32
C VAL A 50 20.76 4.64 35.92
N ALA A 51 20.51 3.63 36.76
CA ALA A 51 19.49 2.61 36.48
C ALA A 51 18.09 3.23 36.34
N VAL A 52 17.71 4.13 37.25
CA VAL A 52 16.40 4.81 37.21
C VAL A 52 16.28 5.72 35.97
N LEU A 53 17.33 6.45 35.61
CA LEU A 53 17.33 7.31 34.42
C LEU A 53 17.27 6.51 33.12
N LEU A 54 17.98 5.38 33.05
CA LEU A 54 17.92 4.49 31.89
C LEU A 54 16.56 3.85 31.73
N ASP A 55 15.93 3.43 32.83
CA ASP A 55 14.60 2.82 32.79
C ASP A 55 13.53 3.80 32.29
N GLU A 56 13.51 5.04 32.81
CA GLU A 56 12.57 6.06 32.33
C GLU A 56 12.87 6.46 30.88
N PHE A 57 14.14 6.53 30.48
CA PHE A 57 14.51 6.79 29.09
C PHE A 57 14.01 5.69 28.14
N ILE A 58 14.23 4.42 28.47
CA ILE A 58 13.76 3.28 27.67
C ILE A 58 12.23 3.29 27.59
N CYS A 59 11.56 3.54 28.71
CA CYS A 59 10.10 3.67 28.75
C CYS A 59 9.61 4.83 27.87
N SER A 60 10.23 6.01 27.94
CA SER A 60 9.85 7.17 27.12
C SER A 60 10.04 6.90 25.63
N VAL A 61 11.18 6.33 25.23
CA VAL A 61 11.46 5.98 23.83
C VAL A 61 10.46 4.95 23.31
N GLN A 62 10.11 3.95 24.11
CA GLN A 62 9.11 2.94 23.72
C GLN A 62 7.72 3.56 23.56
N ARG A 63 7.27 4.40 24.50
CA ARG A 63 5.98 5.10 24.40
C ARG A 63 5.91 5.99 23.15
N ASP A 64 7.00 6.68 22.82
CA ASP A 64 7.02 7.56 21.65
C ASP A 64 7.04 6.78 20.34
N LYS A 65 7.74 5.63 20.30
CA LYS A 65 7.66 4.69 19.19
C LYS A 65 6.24 4.16 19.00
N ASP A 66 5.58 3.74 20.09
CA ASP A 66 4.20 3.22 20.04
C ASP A 66 3.21 4.30 19.56
N LYS A 67 3.34 5.54 20.04
CA LYS A 67 2.53 6.67 19.56
C LYS A 67 2.74 6.94 18.08
N LEU A 68 3.98 6.90 17.61
CA LEU A 68 4.30 7.11 16.20
C LEU A 68 3.71 5.98 15.34
N GLU A 69 3.80 4.73 15.78
CA GLU A 69 3.18 3.59 15.10
C GLU A 69 1.66 3.71 15.04
N GLU A 70 1.01 4.13 16.13
CA GLU A 70 -0.44 4.34 16.15
C GLU A 70 -0.85 5.51 15.23
N GLN A 71 -0.11 6.61 15.22
CA GLN A 71 -0.35 7.71 14.28
C GLN A 71 -0.18 7.26 12.82
N LYS A 72 0.85 6.46 12.53
CA LYS A 72 1.04 5.86 11.20
C LYS A 72 -0.12 4.95 10.82
N ARG A 73 -0.63 4.12 11.73
CA ARG A 73 -1.83 3.27 11.53
C ARG A 73 -3.09 4.10 11.29
N GLN A 74 -3.22 5.25 11.94
CA GLN A 74 -4.37 6.13 11.73
C GLN A 74 -4.28 6.89 10.39
N LEU A 75 -3.09 7.33 10.00
CA LEU A 75 -2.86 7.96 8.70
C LEU A 75 -3.03 6.97 7.56
N SER A 76 -2.54 5.73 7.70
CA SER A 76 -2.75 4.68 6.70
C SER A 76 -4.24 4.37 6.52
N LYS A 77 -5.01 4.28 7.61
CA LYS A 77 -6.48 4.16 7.55
C LYS A 77 -7.13 5.29 6.77
N LYS A 78 -6.70 6.55 6.94
CA LYS A 78 -7.25 7.70 6.19
C LYS A 78 -6.91 7.64 4.70
N THR A 79 -5.70 7.21 4.35
CA THR A 79 -5.29 7.08 2.95
C THR A 79 -5.97 5.89 2.28
N TYR A 80 -6.21 4.80 3.02
CA TYR A 80 -6.91 3.62 2.54
C TYR A 80 -8.29 3.94 1.96
N TYR A 81 -9.06 4.81 2.63
CA TYR A 81 -10.38 5.24 2.12
C TYR A 81 -10.34 6.01 0.79
N LYS A 82 -9.20 6.57 0.40
CA LYS A 82 -9.07 7.31 -0.87
C LYS A 82 -8.79 6.40 -2.06
N ILE A 83 -8.20 5.24 -1.82
CA ILE A 83 -7.74 4.32 -2.87
C ILE A 83 -8.64 3.07 -2.95
N SER A 84 -9.39 2.78 -1.88
CA SER A 84 -10.31 1.65 -1.84
C SER A 84 -11.48 1.82 -2.80
N GLY A 85 -11.76 0.78 -3.58
CA GLY A 85 -12.91 0.72 -4.48
C GLY A 85 -14.20 0.46 -3.72
N ALA A 86 -15.34 0.94 -4.23
CA ALA A 86 -16.65 0.77 -3.60
C ALA A 86 -17.03 -0.71 -3.32
N LEU A 87 -16.48 -1.66 -4.10
CA LEU A 87 -16.75 -3.09 -3.95
C LEU A 87 -15.73 -3.85 -3.09
N ASP A 88 -14.66 -3.21 -2.59
CA ASP A 88 -13.58 -3.89 -1.87
C ASP A 88 -14.04 -4.76 -0.68
N PRO A 89 -15.05 -4.38 0.14
CA PRO A 89 -15.54 -5.24 1.21
C PRO A 89 -16.12 -6.57 0.70
N LEU A 90 -16.79 -6.53 -0.46
CA LEU A 90 -17.29 -7.73 -1.13
C LEU A 90 -16.14 -8.52 -1.75
N LEU A 91 -15.20 -7.86 -2.42
CA LEU A 91 -14.08 -8.52 -3.10
C LEU A 91 -13.16 -9.25 -2.10
N THR A 92 -13.03 -8.74 -0.88
CA THR A 92 -12.32 -9.41 0.21
C THR A 92 -12.89 -10.80 0.50
N SER A 93 -14.21 -10.95 0.49
CA SER A 93 -14.86 -12.25 0.67
C SER A 93 -14.68 -13.19 -0.54
N LEU A 94 -14.58 -12.62 -1.75
CA LEU A 94 -14.39 -13.37 -2.98
C LEU A 94 -12.94 -13.76 -3.25
N ALA A 95 -11.97 -13.06 -2.65
CA ALA A 95 -10.54 -13.30 -2.85
C ALA A 95 -10.08 -14.69 -2.37
N HIS A 96 -10.83 -15.31 -1.46
CA HIS A 96 -10.55 -16.64 -0.92
C HIS A 96 -11.19 -17.74 -1.77
N PHE A 97 -10.75 -17.88 -3.03
CA PHE A 97 -11.18 -18.93 -3.95
C PHE A 97 -10.03 -19.91 -4.23
N ASN A 98 -10.36 -21.17 -4.48
CA ASN A 98 -9.36 -22.22 -4.74
C ASN A 98 -9.10 -22.45 -6.24
N SER A 99 -10.07 -22.12 -7.09
CA SER A 99 -9.99 -22.32 -8.54
C SER A 99 -10.83 -21.29 -9.29
N THR A 100 -10.56 -21.13 -10.59
CA THR A 100 -11.33 -20.25 -11.48
C THR A 100 -12.81 -20.63 -11.53
N GLN A 101 -13.11 -21.93 -11.44
CA GLN A 101 -14.49 -22.45 -11.46
C GLN A 101 -15.22 -22.16 -10.13
N ASP A 102 -14.53 -22.30 -8.99
CA ASP A 102 -15.07 -21.89 -7.68
C ASP A 102 -15.42 -20.39 -7.69
N LEU A 103 -14.52 -19.56 -8.22
CA LEU A 103 -14.77 -18.13 -8.37
C LEU A 103 -16.01 -17.86 -9.25
N SER A 104 -16.14 -18.49 -10.43
CA SER A 104 -17.34 -18.35 -11.28
C SER A 104 -18.62 -18.80 -10.57
N ALA A 105 -18.58 -19.90 -9.82
CA ALA A 105 -19.74 -20.40 -9.08
C ALA A 105 -20.17 -19.44 -7.96
N ARG A 106 -19.21 -18.85 -7.24
CA ARG A 106 -19.47 -17.82 -6.22
C ARG A 106 -20.04 -16.56 -6.83
N ILE A 107 -19.45 -16.07 -7.93
CA ILE A 107 -19.95 -14.91 -8.67
C ILE A 107 -21.39 -15.16 -9.18
N GLY A 108 -21.68 -16.34 -9.73
CA GLY A 108 -23.02 -16.70 -10.18
C GLY A 108 -24.03 -16.82 -9.04
N THR A 109 -23.60 -17.21 -7.84
CA THR A 109 -24.45 -17.23 -6.64
C THR A 109 -24.72 -15.81 -6.13
N LEU A 110 -23.71 -14.95 -6.13
CA LEU A 110 -23.85 -13.53 -5.84
C LEU A 110 -24.81 -12.86 -6.83
N TYR A 111 -24.68 -13.12 -8.13
CA TYR A 111 -25.59 -12.57 -9.15
C TYR A 111 -27.05 -12.90 -8.85
N ARG A 112 -27.34 -14.20 -8.59
CA ARG A 112 -28.68 -14.66 -8.23
C ARG A 112 -29.22 -14.04 -6.95
N TYR A 113 -28.35 -13.70 -6.01
CA TYR A 113 -28.75 -13.00 -4.78
C TYR A 113 -29.12 -11.53 -5.03
N LEU A 114 -28.45 -10.88 -6.00
CA LEU A 114 -28.70 -9.50 -6.38
C LEU A 114 -29.91 -9.35 -7.32
N ASP A 115 -30.18 -10.36 -8.14
CA ASP A 115 -31.30 -10.44 -9.11
C ASP A 115 -32.61 -10.79 -8.40
N VAL A 116 -33.21 -9.80 -7.73
CA VAL A 116 -34.42 -9.99 -6.90
C VAL A 116 -35.65 -10.32 -7.74
N ASP A 117 -35.74 -9.77 -8.96
CA ASP A 117 -36.89 -9.96 -9.84
C ASP A 117 -36.73 -11.14 -10.82
N CYS A 118 -35.57 -11.82 -10.80
CA CYS A 118 -35.24 -12.99 -11.61
C CYS A 118 -35.36 -12.76 -13.12
N ASN A 119 -35.19 -11.51 -13.57
CA ASN A 119 -35.29 -11.17 -14.99
C ASN A 119 -33.97 -11.45 -15.76
N HIS A 120 -32.96 -12.01 -15.05
CA HIS A 120 -31.62 -12.31 -15.53
C HIS A 120 -30.79 -11.09 -15.95
N ARG A 121 -31.14 -9.90 -15.46
CA ARG A 121 -30.46 -8.63 -15.69
C ARG A 121 -30.40 -7.85 -14.37
N LEU A 122 -29.37 -7.03 -14.20
CA LEU A 122 -29.24 -6.19 -13.00
C LEU A 122 -29.30 -4.72 -13.40
N SER A 123 -30.36 -4.04 -12.96
CA SER A 123 -30.42 -2.59 -12.98
C SER A 123 -29.52 -1.98 -11.89
N PHE A 124 -29.18 -0.70 -12.03
CA PHE A 124 -28.43 0.03 -10.99
C PHE A 124 -29.11 -0.05 -9.61
N THR A 125 -30.44 0.05 -9.59
CA THR A 125 -31.22 0.03 -8.35
C THR A 125 -31.12 -1.34 -7.67
N GLU A 126 -31.31 -2.43 -8.42
CA GLU A 126 -31.16 -3.79 -7.89
C GLU A 126 -29.75 -4.05 -7.42
N PHE A 127 -28.74 -3.64 -8.19
CA PHE A 127 -27.36 -3.84 -7.80
C PHE A 127 -27.04 -3.10 -6.50
N ARG A 128 -27.45 -1.82 -6.38
CA ARG A 128 -27.23 -1.02 -5.17
C ARG A 128 -27.96 -1.59 -3.96
N GLU A 129 -29.25 -1.89 -4.09
CA GLU A 129 -30.05 -2.41 -2.97
C GLU A 129 -29.64 -3.83 -2.58
N GLY A 130 -29.26 -4.67 -3.56
CA GLY A 130 -28.71 -5.99 -3.32
C GLY A 130 -27.39 -5.93 -2.55
N LEU A 131 -26.48 -5.02 -2.91
CA LEU A 131 -25.22 -4.81 -2.19
C LEU A 131 -25.44 -4.31 -0.75
N LYS A 132 -26.46 -3.47 -0.51
CA LYS A 132 -26.82 -3.01 0.84
C LYS A 132 -27.34 -4.13 1.75
N LYS A 133 -27.97 -5.16 1.17
CA LYS A 133 -28.47 -6.33 1.92
C LYS A 133 -27.36 -7.28 2.35
N LEU A 134 -26.18 -7.22 1.72
CA LEU A 134 -25.03 -8.02 2.10
C LEU A 134 -24.49 -7.59 3.48
N LYS A 135 -24.27 -8.57 4.35
CA LYS A 135 -23.72 -8.36 5.70
C LYS A 135 -22.19 -8.23 5.68
N VAL A 136 -21.68 -7.27 4.91
CA VAL A 136 -20.25 -6.96 4.83
C VAL A 136 -19.89 -5.75 5.69
N THR A 137 -18.67 -5.75 6.23
CA THR A 137 -18.12 -4.64 7.03
C THR A 137 -16.83 -4.14 6.36
N PRO A 138 -16.73 -2.84 5.98
CA PRO A 138 -17.76 -1.80 6.10
C PRO A 138 -18.93 -1.99 5.13
N ARG A 139 -20.07 -1.32 5.40
CA ARG A 139 -21.24 -1.35 4.52
C ARG A 139 -20.90 -0.70 3.18
N ILE A 140 -21.24 -1.38 2.09
CA ILE A 140 -21.01 -0.90 0.72
C ILE A 140 -21.95 0.26 0.41
N LYS A 141 -21.38 1.39 -0.01
CA LYS A 141 -22.11 2.55 -0.54
C LYS A 141 -21.74 2.70 -2.00
N LEU A 142 -22.63 2.28 -2.89
CA LEU A 142 -22.42 2.40 -4.33
C LEU A 142 -23.11 3.67 -4.86
N THR A 143 -22.32 4.62 -5.35
CA THR A 143 -22.81 5.83 -6.04
C THR A 143 -23.07 5.55 -7.52
N LYS A 144 -23.66 6.51 -8.24
CA LYS A 144 -23.91 6.35 -9.68
C LYS A 144 -22.59 6.42 -10.46
N GLU A 145 -21.69 7.27 -10.00
CA GLU A 145 -20.34 7.45 -10.50
C GLU A 145 -19.53 6.17 -10.35
N ASP A 146 -19.60 5.51 -9.18
CA ASP A 146 -18.97 4.21 -8.96
C ASP A 146 -19.51 3.17 -9.93
N TYR A 147 -20.84 3.11 -10.10
CA TYR A 147 -21.48 2.16 -11.02
C TYR A 147 -21.04 2.38 -12.47
N ASP A 148 -20.98 3.64 -12.92
CA ASP A 148 -20.51 3.98 -14.26
C ASP A 148 -19.02 3.63 -14.42
N LEU A 149 -18.17 3.88 -13.42
CA LEU A 149 -16.75 3.48 -13.46
C LEU A 149 -16.56 1.95 -13.50
N ILE A 150 -17.30 1.23 -12.67
CA ILE A 150 -17.21 -0.23 -12.56
C ILE A 150 -17.73 -0.91 -13.83
N THR A 151 -18.71 -0.31 -14.52
CA THR A 151 -19.28 -0.80 -15.78
C THR A 151 -18.56 -0.28 -17.02
N ASP A 152 -17.38 0.32 -16.84
CA ASP A 152 -16.55 0.88 -17.90
C ASP A 152 -17.26 1.96 -18.73
N HIS A 153 -17.82 2.94 -18.03
CA HIS A 153 -18.65 4.00 -18.61
C HIS A 153 -19.77 3.45 -19.48
N ARG A 154 -20.44 2.40 -18.97
CA ARG A 154 -21.56 1.69 -19.61
C ARG A 154 -21.19 0.76 -20.76
N ALA A 155 -19.91 0.56 -21.08
CA ALA A 155 -19.50 -0.37 -22.12
C ALA A 155 -19.88 -1.83 -21.80
N LEU A 156 -20.03 -2.17 -20.51
CA LEU A 156 -20.46 -3.48 -20.04
C LEU A 156 -21.97 -3.57 -19.75
N LEU A 157 -22.77 -2.61 -20.24
CA LEU A 157 -24.23 -2.63 -20.15
C LEU A 157 -24.85 -3.06 -21.48
N ASN A 158 -26.01 -3.69 -21.40
CA ASN A 158 -26.83 -3.94 -22.58
C ASN A 158 -27.49 -2.65 -23.09
N ILE A 159 -28.25 -2.75 -24.19
CA ILE A 159 -29.00 -1.62 -24.78
C ILE A 159 -30.01 -0.94 -23.83
N ARG A 160 -30.41 -1.62 -22.74
CA ARG A 160 -31.33 -1.10 -21.71
C ARG A 160 -30.59 -0.44 -20.54
N GLY A 161 -29.25 -0.45 -20.55
CA GLY A 161 -28.45 0.06 -19.43
C GLY A 161 -28.39 -0.91 -18.23
N GLU A 162 -28.64 -2.20 -18.44
CA GLU A 162 -28.63 -3.24 -17.41
C GLU A 162 -27.43 -4.18 -17.61
N VAL A 163 -26.92 -4.75 -16.52
CA VAL A 163 -25.81 -5.70 -16.53
C VAL A 163 -26.35 -7.11 -16.72
N THR A 164 -25.87 -7.86 -17.72
CA THR A 164 -26.19 -9.29 -17.87
C THR A 164 -25.31 -10.14 -16.95
N ARG A 165 -25.64 -11.42 -16.78
CA ARG A 165 -24.84 -12.35 -15.95
C ARG A 165 -23.39 -12.44 -16.40
N GLU A 166 -23.16 -12.51 -17.71
CA GLU A 166 -21.84 -12.63 -18.31
C GLU A 166 -21.02 -11.35 -18.06
N ASN A 167 -21.64 -10.19 -18.30
CA ASN A 167 -21.01 -8.90 -18.05
C ASN A 167 -20.75 -8.69 -16.56
N PHE A 168 -21.63 -9.17 -15.67
CA PHE A 168 -21.41 -9.11 -14.23
C PHE A 168 -20.16 -9.91 -13.82
N GLU A 169 -19.96 -11.10 -14.40
CA GLU A 169 -18.75 -11.88 -14.13
C GLU A 169 -17.49 -11.15 -14.60
N VAL A 170 -17.52 -10.55 -15.81
CA VAL A 170 -16.42 -9.72 -16.32
C VAL A 170 -16.13 -8.55 -15.37
N ILE A 171 -17.17 -7.85 -14.91
CA ILE A 171 -17.07 -6.75 -13.96
C ILE A 171 -16.39 -7.21 -12.66
N ILE A 172 -16.91 -8.27 -12.01
CA ILE A 172 -16.38 -8.72 -10.72
C ILE A 172 -14.94 -9.23 -10.87
N ARG A 173 -14.61 -9.95 -11.95
CA ARG A 173 -13.23 -10.39 -12.21
C ARG A 173 -12.29 -9.21 -12.41
N ARG A 174 -12.70 -8.18 -13.17
CA ARG A 174 -11.92 -6.95 -13.34
C ARG A 174 -11.70 -6.24 -12.00
N GLN A 175 -12.76 -6.08 -11.21
CA GLN A 175 -12.68 -5.42 -9.91
C GLN A 175 -11.83 -6.21 -8.91
N LEU A 176 -11.94 -7.55 -8.90
CA LEU A 176 -11.11 -8.41 -8.05
C LEU A 176 -9.63 -8.30 -8.40
N LYS A 177 -9.29 -8.24 -9.70
CA LYS A 177 -7.92 -8.02 -10.14
C LYS A 177 -7.38 -6.66 -9.66
N LEU A 178 -8.15 -5.59 -9.84
CA LEU A 178 -7.77 -4.25 -9.35
C LEU A 178 -7.61 -4.23 -7.83
N PHE A 179 -8.47 -4.93 -7.10
CA PHE A 179 -8.38 -5.09 -5.65
C PHE A 179 -7.08 -5.79 -5.23
N VAL A 180 -6.72 -6.90 -5.88
CA VAL A 180 -5.44 -7.60 -5.60
C VAL A 180 -4.24 -6.71 -5.92
N GLN A 181 -4.28 -5.96 -7.03
CA GLN A 181 -3.21 -5.02 -7.38
C GLN A 181 -3.04 -3.91 -6.34
N ARG A 182 -4.14 -3.34 -5.83
CA ARG A 182 -4.11 -2.37 -4.72
C ARG A 182 -3.50 -2.99 -3.47
N HIS A 183 -3.95 -4.18 -3.10
CA HIS A 183 -3.45 -4.87 -1.91
C HIS A 183 -1.95 -5.20 -2.00
N ILE A 184 -1.45 -5.62 -3.17
CA ILE A 184 -0.01 -5.83 -3.39
C ILE A 184 0.75 -4.51 -3.25
N ALA A 185 0.22 -3.42 -3.83
CA ALA A 185 0.86 -2.12 -3.73
C ALA A 185 0.93 -1.62 -2.28
N ASP A 186 -0.14 -1.80 -1.50
CA ASP A 186 -0.19 -1.44 -0.07
C ASP A 186 0.81 -2.27 0.74
N SER A 187 0.79 -3.61 0.58
CA SER A 187 1.73 -4.51 1.26
C SER A 187 3.19 -4.24 0.87
N MET A 188 3.45 -3.79 -0.36
CA MET A 188 4.79 -3.42 -0.82
C MET A 188 5.31 -2.18 -0.09
N VAL A 189 4.47 -1.15 0.11
CA VAL A 189 4.85 0.06 0.87
C VAL A 189 5.21 -0.30 2.31
N GLU A 190 4.43 -1.17 2.95
CA GLU A 190 4.71 -1.65 4.31
C GLU A 190 6.01 -2.46 4.38
N ALA A 191 6.23 -3.38 3.43
CA ALA A 191 7.43 -4.22 3.39
C ALA A 191 8.72 -3.42 3.14
N ILE A 192 8.66 -2.37 2.31
CA ILE A 192 9.80 -1.47 2.06
C ILE A 192 10.18 -0.72 3.35
N GLN A 193 9.20 -0.24 4.12
CA GLN A 193 9.48 0.45 5.39
C GLN A 193 10.14 -0.46 6.42
N GLN A 194 9.89 -1.77 6.35
CA GLN A 194 10.49 -2.78 7.24
C GLN A 194 11.81 -3.34 6.70
N SER A 195 12.34 -2.84 5.58
CA SER A 195 13.54 -3.36 4.91
C SER A 195 13.48 -4.88 4.63
N SER A 196 12.28 -5.40 4.37
CA SER A 196 12.04 -6.83 4.18
C SER A 196 12.30 -7.26 2.74
N GLN A 197 12.94 -8.42 2.55
CA GLN A 197 13.08 -9.07 1.24
C GLN A 197 11.73 -9.33 0.55
N VAL A 198 10.64 -9.39 1.34
CA VAL A 198 9.26 -9.50 0.84
C VAL A 198 8.91 -8.33 -0.08
N GLY A 199 9.44 -7.12 0.17
CA GLY A 199 9.20 -5.95 -0.68
C GLY A 199 9.69 -6.15 -2.12
N THR A 200 10.88 -6.74 -2.28
CA THR A 200 11.46 -7.07 -3.60
C THR A 200 10.59 -8.09 -4.33
N VAL A 201 10.09 -9.11 -3.62
CA VAL A 201 9.21 -10.14 -4.20
C VAL A 201 7.87 -9.54 -4.64
N LEU A 202 7.24 -8.71 -3.79
CA LEU A 202 5.98 -8.04 -4.13
C LEU A 202 6.14 -7.08 -5.31
N PHE A 203 7.29 -6.38 -5.40
CA PHE A 203 7.62 -5.54 -6.53
C PHE A 203 7.75 -6.35 -7.82
N ALA A 204 8.50 -7.45 -7.80
CA ALA A 204 8.63 -8.35 -8.95
C ALA A 204 7.28 -8.93 -9.39
N LEU A 205 6.42 -9.30 -8.43
CA LEU A 205 5.06 -9.77 -8.71
C LEU A 205 4.21 -8.67 -9.39
N LYS A 206 4.29 -7.43 -8.90
CA LYS A 206 3.61 -6.28 -9.51
C LYS A 206 4.08 -6.03 -10.95
N LEU A 207 5.38 -6.10 -11.21
CA LEU A 207 5.95 -5.99 -12.56
C LEU A 207 5.41 -7.09 -13.47
N LEU A 208 5.38 -8.35 -13.00
CA LEU A 208 4.85 -9.46 -13.78
C LEU A 208 3.38 -9.27 -14.14
N MET A 209 2.54 -8.81 -13.19
CA MET A 209 1.14 -8.51 -13.47
C MET A 209 0.96 -7.41 -14.53
N MET A 210 1.81 -6.39 -14.50
CA MET A 210 1.81 -5.31 -15.50
C MET A 210 2.17 -5.82 -16.89
N VAL A 211 3.23 -6.64 -16.99
CA VAL A 211 3.66 -7.26 -18.26
C VAL A 211 2.56 -8.15 -18.85
N VAL A 212 1.86 -8.93 -18.04
CA VAL A 212 0.75 -9.78 -18.51
C VAL A 212 -0.38 -8.92 -19.11
N ASP A 213 -0.64 -7.74 -18.54
CA ASP A 213 -1.65 -6.82 -19.05
C ASP A 213 -1.23 -6.15 -20.36
N ASP A 214 0.05 -5.78 -20.48
CA ASP A 214 0.62 -5.25 -21.71
C ASP A 214 0.57 -6.29 -22.84
N ILE A 215 0.89 -7.55 -22.54
CA ILE A 215 0.78 -8.65 -23.52
C ILE A 215 -0.66 -8.81 -23.99
N LYS A 216 -1.62 -8.78 -23.06
CA LYS A 216 -3.05 -8.93 -23.40
C LYS A 216 -3.53 -7.77 -24.27
N THR A 217 -3.21 -6.54 -23.91
CA THR A 217 -3.61 -5.35 -24.70
C THR A 217 -2.96 -5.34 -26.08
N HIS A 218 -1.69 -5.75 -26.18
CA HIS A 218 -1.00 -5.92 -27.46
C HIS A 218 -1.64 -7.01 -28.32
N GLN A 219 -2.00 -8.15 -27.72
CA GLN A 219 -2.70 -9.23 -28.40
C GLN A 219 -4.07 -8.77 -28.93
N ASP A 220 -4.86 -8.08 -28.11
CA ASP A 220 -6.17 -7.54 -28.51
C ASP A 220 -6.04 -6.54 -29.66
N PHE A 221 -5.01 -5.66 -29.61
CA PHE A 221 -4.71 -4.72 -30.69
C PHE A 221 -4.33 -5.43 -32.00
N MET A 222 -3.47 -6.45 -31.93
CA MET A 222 -3.04 -7.22 -33.10
C MET A 222 -4.21 -8.01 -33.71
N MET A 223 -5.06 -8.62 -32.90
CA MET A 223 -6.27 -9.31 -33.36
C MET A 223 -7.21 -8.37 -34.11
N LYS A 224 -7.43 -7.17 -33.55
CA LYS A 224 -8.24 -6.12 -34.20
C LYS A 224 -7.64 -5.65 -35.53
N LYS A 225 -6.32 -5.47 -35.59
CA LYS A 225 -5.61 -5.01 -36.81
C LYS A 225 -5.68 -6.04 -37.95
N LEU A 226 -5.66 -7.33 -37.62
CA LEU A 226 -5.77 -8.41 -38.59
C LEU A 226 -7.21 -8.68 -39.06
N GLY A 227 -8.20 -7.97 -38.52
CA GLY A 227 -9.62 -8.26 -38.78
C GLY A 227 -10.03 -9.65 -38.33
N LEU A 228 -9.23 -10.29 -37.48
CA LEU A 228 -9.56 -11.59 -36.93
C LEU A 228 -10.66 -11.38 -35.88
N PRO A 229 -11.70 -12.24 -35.87
CA PRO A 229 -12.67 -12.21 -34.79
C PRO A 229 -11.91 -12.38 -33.47
N PRO A 230 -12.36 -11.71 -32.38
CA PRO A 230 -11.76 -11.92 -31.07
C PRO A 230 -11.74 -13.42 -30.77
N PRO A 231 -10.65 -13.94 -30.18
CA PRO A 231 -10.61 -15.36 -29.85
C PRO A 231 -11.86 -15.66 -29.01
N PRO A 232 -12.57 -16.78 -29.30
CA PRO A 232 -13.77 -17.12 -28.56
C PRO A 232 -13.40 -17.07 -27.08
N SER A 233 -14.02 -16.15 -26.35
CA SER A 233 -13.71 -16.00 -24.94
C SER A 233 -13.95 -17.36 -24.33
N ASN A 234 -12.96 -17.92 -23.65
CA ASN A 234 -12.95 -19.32 -23.19
C ASN A 234 -14.05 -19.63 -22.16
N TYR A 235 -15.01 -18.73 -21.98
CA TYR A 235 -16.20 -18.80 -21.14
C TYR A 235 -17.43 -19.39 -21.88
N GLU A 236 -17.41 -19.58 -23.21
CA GLU A 236 -18.52 -20.21 -23.95
C GLU A 236 -18.50 -21.75 -24.00
N GLY A 237 -17.51 -22.40 -23.39
CA GLY A 237 -17.23 -23.82 -23.62
C GLY A 237 -18.14 -24.89 -22.99
N VAL A 238 -19.24 -24.57 -22.28
CA VAL A 238 -19.96 -25.61 -21.51
C VAL A 238 -21.50 -25.60 -21.64
N ALA A 239 -22.15 -24.59 -22.21
CA ALA A 239 -23.61 -24.41 -22.01
C ALA A 239 -24.55 -24.74 -23.18
N ALA A 240 -24.10 -25.20 -24.35
CA ALA A 240 -25.01 -25.42 -25.49
C ALA A 240 -24.87 -26.79 -26.15
N ARG A 241 -25.34 -27.85 -25.47
CA ARG A 241 -25.97 -28.99 -26.17
C ARG A 241 -27.48 -28.75 -26.20
N HIS A 242 -27.95 -27.98 -27.17
CA HIS A 242 -29.36 -27.99 -27.55
C HIS A 242 -29.52 -28.64 -28.93
N PRO A 243 -30.51 -29.54 -29.10
CA PRO A 243 -30.68 -30.32 -30.32
C PRO A 243 -31.25 -29.48 -31.46
N MET A 244 -30.70 -29.75 -32.64
CA MET A 244 -31.13 -29.38 -33.98
C MET A 244 -32.64 -29.22 -34.15
N LYS A 245 -33.08 -28.06 -34.64
CA LYS A 245 -34.32 -27.91 -35.42
C LYS A 245 -34.16 -26.85 -36.52
N GLY A 246 -34.06 -27.36 -37.76
CA GLY A 246 -34.75 -26.90 -38.97
C GLY A 246 -34.65 -25.44 -39.42
N ASP A 247 -33.95 -25.26 -40.54
CA ASP A 247 -33.97 -24.13 -41.49
C ASP A 247 -35.36 -23.56 -41.83
N THR A 248 -35.42 -22.24 -42.09
CA THR A 248 -35.44 -21.65 -43.45
C THR A 248 -35.69 -20.14 -43.37
N GLY A 249 -34.95 -19.32 -44.13
CA GLY A 249 -35.35 -17.92 -44.37
C GLY A 249 -34.24 -16.94 -44.75
N SER A 250 -33.88 -16.94 -46.04
CA SER A 250 -33.14 -15.90 -46.76
C SER A 250 -33.69 -14.47 -46.56
N VAL A 251 -32.85 -13.45 -46.41
CA VAL A 251 -32.92 -12.16 -47.16
C VAL A 251 -31.57 -11.41 -47.12
N SER A 252 -31.21 -10.94 -48.31
CA SER A 252 -30.13 -10.06 -48.77
C SER A 252 -30.17 -8.62 -48.22
N GLY A 253 -29.01 -7.98 -48.09
CA GLY A 253 -28.89 -6.59 -48.60
C GLY A 253 -28.12 -5.56 -47.76
N ALA A 254 -27.14 -4.96 -48.45
CA ALA A 254 -26.75 -3.55 -48.44
C ALA A 254 -25.52 -3.10 -47.62
N ALA A 255 -24.59 -2.54 -48.40
CA ALA A 255 -23.37 -1.84 -48.05
C ALA A 255 -23.61 -0.46 -47.41
N GLY A 256 -22.63 0.03 -46.65
CA GLY A 256 -22.61 1.40 -46.13
C GLY A 256 -21.30 1.75 -45.44
N SER A 257 -20.44 2.47 -46.16
CA SER A 257 -19.16 3.02 -45.78
C SER A 257 -19.27 4.25 -44.85
N ARG A 258 -18.29 4.46 -43.96
CA ARG A 258 -17.45 5.69 -43.93
C ARG A 258 -16.47 5.73 -42.75
N SER A 259 -15.24 6.03 -43.13
CA SER A 259 -14.08 6.39 -42.32
C SER A 259 -14.18 7.85 -41.86
N ALA A 260 -13.92 8.11 -40.58
CA ALA A 260 -13.53 9.40 -40.03
C ALA A 260 -13.09 9.23 -38.56
N ASP A 261 -11.82 8.89 -38.31
CA ASP A 261 -11.23 9.07 -36.96
C ASP A 261 -9.70 9.17 -37.02
N ASP A 262 -9.18 10.28 -37.57
CA ASP A 262 -7.74 10.58 -37.64
C ASP A 262 -7.34 11.85 -36.84
N GLY A 263 -8.19 12.32 -35.93
CA GLY A 263 -7.97 13.59 -35.20
C GLY A 263 -7.47 13.49 -33.76
N LYS A 264 -7.24 12.29 -33.21
CA LYS A 264 -7.11 12.11 -31.75
C LYS A 264 -5.69 11.91 -31.21
N LEU A 265 -4.66 11.93 -32.06
CA LEU A 265 -3.28 11.65 -31.64
C LEU A 265 -2.43 12.90 -31.33
N GLU A 266 -2.80 14.10 -31.80
CA GLU A 266 -2.00 15.31 -31.52
C GLU A 266 -2.14 15.84 -30.09
N GLY A 267 -3.25 15.56 -29.40
CA GLY A 267 -3.48 16.05 -28.02
C GLY A 267 -2.74 15.30 -26.91
N ILE A 268 -2.07 14.18 -27.21
CA ILE A 268 -1.36 13.36 -26.20
C ILE A 268 0.05 13.90 -25.95
N ASN A 269 0.73 14.40 -26.98
CA ASN A 269 2.10 14.94 -26.83
C ASN A 269 2.13 16.24 -26.00
N GLU A 270 1.14 17.12 -26.16
CA GLU A 270 1.03 18.35 -25.37
C GLU A 270 0.82 18.08 -23.87
N ARG A 271 0.13 16.98 -23.52
CA ARG A 271 -0.07 16.58 -22.12
C ARG A 271 1.18 16.00 -21.48
N LEU A 272 2.07 15.39 -22.27
CA LEU A 272 3.32 14.83 -21.76
C LEU A 272 4.31 15.93 -21.37
N GLU A 273 4.41 16.98 -22.19
CA GLU A 273 5.33 18.11 -21.97
C GLU A 273 4.96 18.93 -20.72
N VAL A 274 3.65 19.04 -20.42
CA VAL A 274 3.14 19.69 -19.20
C VAL A 274 3.48 18.89 -17.94
N LEU A 275 3.48 17.55 -18.01
CA LEU A 275 3.84 16.69 -16.89
C LEU A 275 5.35 16.72 -16.60
N GLU A 276 6.17 16.78 -17.64
CA GLU A 276 7.63 16.85 -17.51
C GLU A 276 8.09 18.17 -16.85
N LYS A 277 7.51 19.31 -17.27
CA LYS A 277 7.70 20.61 -16.59
C LYS A 277 7.27 20.59 -15.12
N ARG A 278 6.22 19.83 -14.78
CA ARG A 278 5.72 19.73 -13.41
C ARG A 278 6.61 18.86 -12.52
N SER A 279 7.21 17.81 -13.08
CA SER A 279 8.21 16.97 -12.40
C SER A 279 9.45 17.78 -12.05
N ALA A 280 10.04 18.47 -13.04
CA ALA A 280 11.25 19.29 -12.83
C ALA A 280 11.03 20.41 -11.80
N SER A 281 9.81 20.97 -11.72
CA SER A 281 9.48 21.98 -10.71
C SER A 281 9.36 21.43 -9.28
N MET A 282 9.06 20.14 -9.09
CA MET A 282 9.00 19.53 -7.76
C MET A 282 10.40 19.22 -7.22
N ASP A 283 11.30 18.75 -8.07
CA ASP A 283 12.68 18.44 -7.67
C ASP A 283 13.39 19.69 -7.16
N HIS A 284 13.19 20.84 -7.83
CA HIS A 284 13.73 22.13 -7.38
C HIS A 284 13.16 22.63 -6.03
N LYS A 285 11.97 22.18 -5.65
CA LYS A 285 11.38 22.51 -4.33
C LYS A 285 11.91 21.60 -3.22
N LEU A 286 12.26 20.36 -3.55
CA LEU A 286 12.85 19.39 -2.62
C LEU A 286 14.27 19.81 -2.22
N ASP A 287 15.09 20.25 -3.18
CA ASP A 287 16.43 20.81 -2.92
C ASP A 287 16.44 22.11 -2.10
N ARG A 288 15.28 22.77 -1.96
CA ARG A 288 15.14 23.99 -1.16
C ARG A 288 14.70 23.71 0.29
N ILE A 289 14.28 22.48 0.58
CA ILE A 289 13.78 22.05 1.89
C ILE A 289 14.83 21.21 2.62
N LEU A 290 15.71 20.53 1.88
CA LEU A 290 16.91 19.86 2.38
C LEU A 290 18.07 20.85 2.57
#